data_AF-A0A0U5FAJ9-F1
#
_entry.id   AF-A0A0U5FAJ9-F1
#
_cell.length_a   1.000
_cell.length_b   1.000
_cell.length_c   1.000
_cell.angle_alpha   90.00
_cell.angle_beta   90.00
_cell.angle_gamma   90.00
#
_symmetry.space_group_name_H-M   'P 1'
#
loop_
_entity.id
_entity.type
_entity.pdbx_description
1 polymer ?
#
loop_
_entity_poly.entity_id
_entity_poly.type
_entity_poly.pdbx_seq_one_letter_code
_entity_poly.pdbx_strand_id
1 'polypeptide(L)'
;MPAVSEKKQQIDTLNTIRTLADLGVPAKKIRVVFNKVELEDANDVPRLFAMIFGFHEAEKRFTLRPEAVVFKNEIFDRLRTLKKTVSEIVADETDYRAMLREAKDEDAKAHAVSMISAQRLAKSANKNLDDVYKTLFK
;
A
#
# COMPACT_ATOMS: atom_id res chain seq x y z
N MET A 1 -7.91 4.99 6.98
CA MET A 1 -8.33 5.73 5.79
C MET A 1 -7.14 5.84 4.85
N PRO A 2 -7.10 5.04 3.76
CA PRO A 2 -6.07 5.21 2.74
C PRO A 2 -6.32 6.52 1.97
N ALA A 3 -5.27 7.23 1.64
CA ALA A 3 -5.30 8.44 0.83
C ALA A 3 -4.20 8.38 -0.22
N VAL A 4 -4.47 8.76 -1.45
CA VAL A 4 -3.47 8.88 -2.52
C VAL A 4 -3.24 10.36 -2.86
N SER A 5 -2.12 10.69 -3.53
CA SER A 5 -1.66 12.07 -3.69
C SER A 5 -2.52 12.89 -4.67
N GLU A 6 -3.38 12.27 -5.47
CA GLU A 6 -4.24 12.98 -6.42
C GLU A 6 -5.25 13.88 -5.71
N LYS A 7 -5.32 15.15 -6.14
CA LYS A 7 -6.12 16.21 -5.50
C LYS A 7 -7.58 15.80 -5.24
N LYS A 8 -8.27 15.21 -6.22
CA LYS A 8 -9.68 14.78 -6.09
C LYS A 8 -9.83 13.72 -5.00
N GLN A 9 -8.94 12.73 -4.97
CA GLN A 9 -9.00 11.63 -4.01
C GLN A 9 -8.65 12.08 -2.58
N GLN A 10 -7.76 13.08 -2.43
CA GLN A 10 -7.53 13.71 -1.14
C GLN A 10 -8.79 14.44 -0.63
N ILE A 11 -9.49 15.18 -1.49
CA ILE A 11 -10.76 15.85 -1.12
C ILE A 11 -11.80 14.82 -0.66
N ASP A 12 -11.95 13.70 -1.38
CA ASP A 12 -12.88 12.63 -0.99
C ASP A 12 -12.50 11.98 0.35
N THR A 13 -11.20 11.81 0.60
CA THR A 13 -10.68 11.33 1.89
C THR A 13 -11.05 12.30 3.01
N LEU A 14 -10.84 13.61 2.82
CA LEU A 14 -11.17 14.64 3.81
C LEU A 14 -12.66 14.71 4.10
N ASN A 15 -13.51 14.63 3.07
CA ASN A 15 -14.96 14.59 3.23
C ASN A 15 -15.39 13.37 4.05
N THR A 16 -14.79 12.20 3.78
CA THR A 16 -15.05 10.97 4.55
C THR A 16 -14.63 11.13 6.01
N ILE A 17 -13.45 11.69 6.27
CA ILE A 17 -12.97 11.98 7.63
C ILE A 17 -13.92 12.92 8.36
N ARG A 18 -14.37 13.98 7.70
CA ARG A 18 -15.33 14.95 8.24
C ARG A 18 -16.64 14.26 8.63
N THR A 19 -17.21 13.46 7.73
CA THR A 19 -18.42 12.69 8.01
C THR A 19 -18.25 11.75 9.20
N LEU A 20 -17.14 11.02 9.28
CA LEU A 20 -16.87 10.13 10.43
C LEU A 20 -16.74 10.91 11.75
N ALA A 21 -16.06 12.05 11.73
CA ALA A 21 -15.93 12.91 12.90
C ALA A 21 -17.27 13.50 13.34
N ASP A 22 -18.10 13.94 12.39
CA ASP A 22 -19.44 14.48 12.65
C ASP A 22 -20.40 13.39 13.19
N LEU A 23 -20.18 12.12 12.84
CA LEU A 23 -20.83 10.95 13.44
C LEU A 23 -20.29 10.58 14.83
N GLY A 24 -19.33 11.34 15.37
CA GLY A 24 -18.77 11.14 16.71
C GLY A 24 -17.66 10.10 16.78
N VAL A 25 -17.09 9.65 15.65
CA VAL A 25 -15.93 8.76 15.67
C VAL A 25 -14.71 9.51 16.22
N PRO A 26 -14.07 9.03 17.30
CA PRO A 26 -12.92 9.72 17.89
C PRO A 26 -11.74 9.83 16.91
N ALA A 27 -11.05 10.96 16.91
CA ALA A 27 -9.90 11.23 16.03
C ALA A 27 -8.85 10.10 16.05
N LYS A 28 -8.53 9.56 17.24
CA LYS A 28 -7.59 8.44 17.41
C LYS A 28 -7.98 7.13 16.70
N LYS A 29 -9.25 6.97 16.33
CA LYS A 29 -9.76 5.81 15.58
C LYS A 29 -9.75 6.06 14.06
N ILE A 30 -9.67 7.31 13.62
CA ILE A 30 -9.55 7.67 12.20
C ILE A 30 -8.06 7.83 11.89
N ARG A 31 -7.41 6.75 11.49
CA ARG A 31 -5.98 6.77 11.14
C ARG A 31 -5.78 6.88 9.63
N VAL A 32 -5.00 7.84 9.16
CA VAL A 32 -4.69 8.01 7.73
C VAL A 32 -3.43 7.24 7.32
N VAL A 33 -3.48 6.64 6.14
CA VAL A 33 -2.37 5.95 5.48
C VAL A 33 -2.11 6.60 4.13
N PHE A 34 -0.87 7.02 3.88
CA PHE A 34 -0.45 7.60 2.61
C PHE A 34 -0.15 6.47 1.63
N ASN A 35 -1.03 6.27 0.67
CA ASN A 35 -1.07 5.12 -0.21
C ASN A 35 -0.52 5.44 -1.60
N LYS A 36 0.04 4.42 -2.27
CA LYS A 36 0.60 4.50 -3.63
C LYS A 36 1.67 5.60 -3.80
N VAL A 37 2.47 5.85 -2.78
CA VAL A 37 3.55 6.83 -2.85
C VAL A 37 4.72 6.26 -3.66
N GLU A 38 5.25 7.04 -4.59
CA GLU A 38 6.46 6.64 -5.33
C GLU A 38 7.67 6.65 -4.40
N LEU A 39 8.62 5.72 -4.59
CA LEU A 39 9.79 5.62 -3.71
C LEU A 39 10.65 6.89 -3.72
N GLU A 40 10.73 7.58 -4.86
CA GLU A 40 11.47 8.84 -5.02
C GLU A 40 10.83 10.00 -4.24
N ASP A 41 9.52 9.94 -4.00
CA ASP A 41 8.79 10.97 -3.26
C ASP A 41 8.69 10.67 -1.76
N ALA A 42 9.31 9.60 -1.27
CA ALA A 42 9.20 9.16 0.13
C ALA A 42 9.61 10.25 1.14
N ASN A 43 10.54 11.11 0.77
CA ASN A 43 11.04 12.20 1.61
C ASN A 43 10.15 13.45 1.59
N ASP A 44 9.07 13.45 0.80
CA ASP A 44 8.28 14.65 0.51
C ASP A 44 6.76 14.42 0.67
N VAL A 45 6.41 13.43 1.49
CA VAL A 45 5.01 13.08 1.83
C VAL A 45 4.20 14.28 2.34
N PRO A 46 4.73 15.16 3.23
CA PRO A 46 3.98 16.35 3.66
C PRO A 46 3.59 17.28 2.50
N ARG A 47 4.45 17.46 1.48
CA ARG A 47 4.10 18.28 0.31
C ARG A 47 3.10 17.57 -0.58
N LEU A 48 3.29 16.28 -0.86
CA LEU A 48 2.37 15.49 -1.68
C LEU A 48 0.94 15.49 -1.11
N PHE A 49 0.81 15.46 0.21
CA PHE A 49 -0.46 15.37 0.93
C PHE A 49 -0.79 16.65 1.70
N ALA A 50 -0.34 17.81 1.21
CA ALA A 50 -0.45 19.09 1.92
C ALA A 50 -1.87 19.43 2.39
N MET A 51 -2.91 19.08 1.62
CA MET A 51 -4.30 19.30 2.02
C MET A 51 -4.69 18.48 3.24
N ILE A 52 -4.23 17.22 3.33
CA ILE A 52 -4.47 16.35 4.48
C ILE A 52 -3.74 16.86 5.71
N PHE A 53 -2.47 17.24 5.56
CA PHE A 53 -1.68 17.81 6.66
C PHE A 53 -2.29 19.12 7.17
N GLY A 54 -2.66 20.04 6.26
CA GLY A 54 -3.31 21.30 6.63
C GLY A 54 -4.65 21.09 7.34
N PHE A 55 -5.47 20.15 6.86
CA PHE A 55 -6.75 19.82 7.51
C PHE A 55 -6.54 19.20 8.90
N HIS A 56 -5.54 18.32 9.06
CA HIS A 56 -5.17 17.79 10.36
C HIS A 56 -4.72 18.89 11.32
N GLU A 57 -3.93 19.84 10.85
CA GLU A 57 -3.46 20.97 11.64
C GLU A 57 -4.60 21.86 12.11
N ALA A 58 -5.55 22.16 11.23
CA ALA A 58 -6.69 23.03 11.50
C ALA A 58 -7.75 22.38 12.41
N GLU A 59 -8.14 21.12 12.16
CA GLU A 59 -9.32 20.54 12.80
C GLU A 59 -9.04 19.44 13.83
N LYS A 60 -7.84 18.83 13.82
CA LYS A 60 -7.44 17.74 14.74
C LYS A 60 -8.45 16.57 14.80
N ARG A 61 -9.20 16.33 13.72
CA ARG A 61 -10.31 15.36 13.65
C ARG A 61 -9.90 13.91 13.38
N PHE A 62 -8.63 13.65 13.15
CA PHE A 62 -8.10 12.32 12.83
C PHE A 62 -6.64 12.24 13.25
N THR A 63 -6.01 11.08 13.11
CA THR A 63 -4.60 10.86 13.39
C THR A 63 -3.86 10.52 12.11
N LEU A 64 -2.71 11.16 11.90
CA LEU A 64 -1.76 10.81 10.85
C LEU A 64 -0.36 10.63 11.44
N ARG A 65 0.45 9.84 10.75
CA ARG A 65 1.89 9.70 11.00
C ARG A 65 2.58 9.79 9.64
N PRO A 66 3.48 10.76 9.39
CA PRO A 66 4.13 10.95 8.09
C PRO A 66 4.76 9.67 7.52
N GLU A 67 5.18 8.75 8.39
CA GLU A 67 5.86 7.51 8.04
C GLU A 67 4.89 6.36 7.71
N ALA A 68 3.57 6.55 7.86
CA ALA A 68 2.55 5.56 7.52
C ALA A 68 2.30 5.51 6.00
N VAL A 69 3.34 5.15 5.27
CA VAL A 69 3.41 5.19 3.80
C VAL A 69 3.38 3.79 3.21
N VAL A 70 2.36 3.51 2.40
CA VAL A 70 2.34 2.35 1.50
C VAL A 70 2.89 2.80 0.16
N PHE A 71 4.03 2.23 -0.22
CA PHE A 71 4.66 2.52 -1.50
C PHE A 71 3.92 1.86 -2.65
N LYS A 72 4.02 2.48 -3.82
CA LYS A 72 3.58 1.87 -5.06
C LYS A 72 4.37 0.57 -5.27
N ASN A 73 3.64 -0.49 -5.59
CA ASN A 73 4.23 -1.79 -5.87
C ASN A 73 3.38 -2.50 -6.92
N GLU A 74 4.02 -2.93 -8.01
CA GLU A 74 3.36 -3.59 -9.13
C GLU A 74 2.62 -4.88 -8.74
N ILE A 75 2.96 -5.50 -7.59
CA ILE A 75 2.25 -6.69 -7.15
C ILE A 75 0.76 -6.44 -7.02
N PHE A 76 0.35 -5.26 -6.56
CA PHE A 76 -1.06 -4.93 -6.33
C PHE A 76 -1.89 -4.98 -7.61
N ASP A 77 -1.31 -4.62 -8.76
CA ASP A 77 -1.97 -4.69 -10.07
C ASP A 77 -2.06 -6.15 -10.57
N ARG A 78 -1.12 -7.00 -10.17
CA ARG A 78 -1.05 -8.42 -10.58
C ARG A 78 -1.99 -9.34 -9.78
N LEU A 79 -2.40 -8.94 -8.57
CA LEU A 79 -3.20 -9.79 -7.67
C LEU A 79 -4.49 -10.30 -8.32
N ARG A 80 -5.17 -9.44 -9.10
CA ARG A 80 -6.43 -9.81 -9.78
C ARG A 80 -6.23 -10.96 -10.77
N THR A 81 -5.20 -10.86 -11.60
CA THR A 81 -4.88 -11.88 -12.61
C THR A 81 -4.41 -13.17 -11.96
N LEU A 82 -3.61 -13.06 -10.90
CA LEU A 82 -3.09 -14.20 -10.14
C LEU A 82 -4.16 -14.87 -9.26
N LYS A 83 -5.28 -14.20 -8.98
CA LYS A 83 -6.33 -14.64 -8.04
C LYS A 83 -5.76 -15.04 -6.67
N LYS A 84 -4.73 -14.31 -6.23
CA LYS A 84 -4.05 -14.49 -4.94
C LYS A 84 -3.96 -13.14 -4.23
N THR A 85 -3.86 -13.19 -2.92
CA THR A 85 -3.50 -12.07 -2.04
C THR A 85 -1.98 -11.95 -1.92
N VAL A 86 -1.50 -10.83 -1.38
CA VAL A 86 -0.07 -10.66 -1.08
C VAL A 86 0.43 -11.75 -0.13
N SER A 87 -0.33 -12.05 0.93
CA SER A 87 0.05 -13.06 1.93
C SER A 87 0.11 -14.47 1.34
N GLU A 88 -0.82 -14.85 0.47
CA GLU A 88 -0.79 -16.14 -0.23
C GLU A 88 0.44 -16.26 -1.16
N ILE A 89 0.82 -15.19 -1.85
CA ILE A 89 2.03 -15.18 -2.70
C ILE A 89 3.31 -15.24 -1.85
N VAL A 90 3.33 -14.59 -0.69
CA VAL A 90 4.46 -14.63 0.24
C VAL A 90 4.64 -16.02 0.86
N ALA A 91 3.53 -16.69 1.18
CA ALA A 91 3.49 -18.04 1.75
C ALA A 91 3.69 -19.15 0.69
N ASP A 92 3.76 -18.80 -0.59
CA ASP A 92 3.98 -19.75 -1.68
C ASP A 92 5.44 -20.24 -1.67
N GLU A 93 5.65 -21.48 -1.24
CA GLU A 93 6.96 -22.12 -1.16
C GLU A 93 7.42 -22.75 -2.48
N THR A 94 6.64 -22.64 -3.56
CA THR A 94 7.01 -23.21 -4.86
C THR A 94 8.34 -22.66 -5.35
N ASP A 95 9.30 -23.55 -5.66
CA ASP A 95 10.59 -23.17 -6.24
C ASP A 95 10.46 -22.91 -7.75
N TYR A 96 9.93 -21.73 -8.07
CA TYR A 96 9.81 -21.29 -9.46
C TYR A 96 11.16 -21.13 -10.16
N ARG A 97 12.29 -21.05 -9.43
CA ARG A 97 13.64 -21.04 -10.04
C ARG A 97 14.06 -22.44 -10.47
N ALA A 98 13.69 -23.48 -9.73
CA ALA A 98 13.82 -24.86 -10.21
C ALA A 98 12.92 -25.08 -11.43
N MET A 99 11.65 -24.66 -11.37
CA MET A 99 10.72 -24.77 -12.50
C MET A 99 11.25 -24.08 -13.75
N LEU A 100 11.85 -22.88 -13.63
CA LEU A 100 12.46 -22.17 -14.76
C LEU A 100 13.64 -22.94 -15.38
N ARG A 101 14.47 -23.60 -14.56
CA ARG A 101 15.62 -24.40 -15.03
C ARG A 101 15.19 -25.66 -15.76
N GLU A 102 14.05 -26.24 -15.36
CA GLU A 102 13.53 -27.50 -15.90
C GLU A 102 12.54 -27.30 -17.06
N ALA A 103 12.02 -26.09 -17.24
CA ALA A 103 11.03 -25.75 -18.26
C ALA A 103 11.58 -25.96 -19.69
N LYS A 104 10.80 -26.68 -20.51
CA LYS A 104 11.17 -27.04 -21.89
C LYS A 104 10.49 -26.16 -22.93
N ASP A 105 9.31 -25.66 -22.63
CA ASP A 105 8.53 -24.75 -23.47
C ASP A 105 8.58 -23.31 -22.95
N GLU A 106 8.29 -22.36 -23.85
CA GLU A 106 8.36 -20.94 -23.56
C GLU A 106 7.26 -20.46 -22.60
N ASP A 107 6.08 -21.11 -22.61
CA ASP A 107 4.96 -20.75 -21.72
C ASP A 107 5.30 -21.08 -20.26
N ALA A 108 5.87 -22.26 -20.00
CA ALA A 108 6.34 -22.67 -18.69
C ALA A 108 7.47 -21.75 -18.16
N LYS A 109 8.40 -21.34 -19.04
CA LYS A 109 9.45 -20.36 -18.68
C LYS A 109 8.85 -19.01 -18.33
N ALA A 110 7.92 -18.50 -19.14
CA ALA A 110 7.26 -17.22 -18.92
C ALA A 110 6.47 -17.23 -17.60
N HIS A 111 5.75 -18.32 -17.31
CA HIS A 111 5.06 -18.50 -16.04
C HIS A 111 6.03 -18.49 -14.84
N ALA A 112 7.13 -19.24 -14.92
CA ALA A 112 8.14 -19.29 -13.87
C ALA A 112 8.75 -17.91 -13.58
N VAL A 113 9.15 -17.18 -14.63
CA VAL A 113 9.70 -15.82 -14.52
C VAL A 113 8.68 -14.87 -13.89
N SER A 114 7.42 -14.93 -14.32
CA SER A 114 6.34 -14.11 -13.78
C SER A 114 6.16 -14.36 -12.28
N MET A 115 6.13 -15.63 -11.85
CA MET A 115 5.93 -16.00 -10.46
C MET A 115 7.14 -15.67 -9.57
N ILE A 116 8.37 -15.81 -10.06
CA ILE A 116 9.57 -15.35 -9.34
C ILE A 116 9.48 -13.84 -9.05
N SER A 117 9.10 -13.06 -10.07
CA SER A 117 8.93 -11.61 -9.92
C SER A 117 7.81 -11.28 -8.93
N ALA A 118 6.67 -11.98 -9.03
CA ALA A 118 5.54 -11.81 -8.12
C ALA A 118 5.92 -12.12 -6.66
N GLN A 119 6.62 -13.22 -6.38
CA GLN A 119 7.11 -13.55 -5.03
C GLN A 119 8.02 -12.45 -4.47
N ARG A 120 8.93 -11.91 -5.27
CA ARG A 120 9.84 -10.83 -4.83
C ARG A 120 9.06 -9.56 -4.49
N LEU A 121 8.17 -9.13 -5.38
CA LEU A 121 7.35 -7.93 -5.19
C LEU A 121 6.37 -8.07 -4.02
N ALA A 122 5.79 -9.25 -3.83
CA ALA A 122 4.90 -9.54 -2.71
C ALA A 122 5.63 -9.47 -1.37
N LYS A 123 6.86 -10.00 -1.28
CA LYS A 123 7.68 -9.92 -0.06
C LYS A 123 7.99 -8.47 0.34
N SER A 124 8.35 -7.61 -0.63
CA SER A 124 8.60 -6.19 -0.34
C SER A 124 7.33 -5.44 0.04
N ALA A 125 6.21 -5.69 -0.65
CA ALA A 125 4.91 -5.11 -0.30
C ALA A 125 4.45 -5.53 1.09
N ASN A 126 4.55 -6.82 1.43
CA ASN A 126 4.14 -7.35 2.73
C ASN A 126 4.94 -6.70 3.87
N LYS A 127 6.27 -6.61 3.71
CA LYS A 127 7.12 -5.91 4.68
C LYS A 127 6.69 -4.45 4.87
N ASN A 128 6.43 -3.73 3.78
CA ASN A 128 5.97 -2.35 3.87
C ASN A 128 4.60 -2.22 4.57
N LEU A 129 3.65 -3.13 4.30
CA LEU A 129 2.36 -3.18 5.00
C LEU A 129 2.54 -3.44 6.50
N ASP A 130 3.44 -4.35 6.89
CA ASP A 130 3.76 -4.63 8.29
C ASP A 130 4.39 -3.41 8.99
N ASP A 131 5.30 -2.71 8.30
CA ASP A 131 5.95 -1.52 8.84
C ASP A 131 4.95 -0.36 9.00
N VAL A 132 4.04 -0.17 8.05
CA VAL A 132 2.93 0.80 8.15
C VAL A 132 2.01 0.43 9.31
N TYR A 133 1.63 -0.84 9.45
CA TYR A 133 0.80 -1.29 10.57
C TYR A 133 1.48 -0.96 11.90
N LYS A 134 2.76 -1.35 12.07
CA LYS A 134 3.51 -1.01 13.28
C LYS A 134 3.45 0.49 13.53
N THR A 135 3.79 1.33 12.55
CA THR A 135 3.75 2.79 12.66
C THR A 135 2.40 3.31 13.17
N LEU A 136 1.29 2.87 12.57
CA LEU A 136 -0.06 3.34 12.93
C LEU A 136 -0.49 3.00 14.36
N PHE A 137 0.01 1.88 14.88
CA PHE A 137 -0.41 1.31 16.16
C PHE A 137 0.69 1.29 17.23
N LYS A 138 1.82 1.98 16.99
CA LYS A 138 2.75 2.36 18.07
C LYS A 138 2.09 3.35 19.02
#